data_AF-A0A6A4BAR8-F1
#
_entry.id   AF-A0A6A4BAR8-F1
#
_cell.length_a   1.000
_cell.length_b   1.000
_cell.length_c   1.000
_cell.angle_alpha   90.00
_cell.angle_beta   90.00
_cell.angle_gamma   90.00
#
_symmetry.space_group_name_H-M   'P 1'
#
loop_
_entity.id
_entity.type
_entity.pdbx_description
1 polymer ?
#
loop_
_entity_poly.entity_id
_entity_poly.type
_entity_poly.pdbx_seq_one_letter_code
_entity_poly.pdbx_strand_id
1 'polypeptide(L)'
;MVKYHFLDACAVVTDNTSVNKGAWEQLQRDFPRVFFHGCAAHVVHLMVKEICSSISWLGDLAVDGKAVVKIFKKRHQLNHELQEVLRRNELFLHEIVSRRAFLAQGTKEQKAKKRVIHDIVRSGSFVPNLERGQTLLEILTKFSRRFERNDTPTSDVYEMFLELPELIKGVGLTAAEKASFKRIVSDKFNFLYGDAHGVAYVLDPHFLGKEMDTETRVGVENLICNWHGSDSADDSSAELLSYFAVLIGLLKRRV
;
A
#
# COMPACT_ATOMS: atom_id res chain seq x y z
N MET A 1 -15.48 20.53 28.80
CA MET A 1 -15.84 21.60 27.82
C MET A 1 -15.64 21.03 26.43
N VAL A 2 -16.69 20.53 25.77
CA VAL A 2 -16.57 19.84 24.47
C VAL A 2 -16.70 20.90 23.37
N LYS A 3 -15.57 21.29 22.77
CA LYS A 3 -15.44 22.43 21.86
C LYS A 3 -16.10 22.21 20.48
N TYR A 4 -16.66 21.03 20.21
CA TYR A 4 -17.09 20.58 18.88
C TYR A 4 -18.46 19.86 18.87
N HIS A 5 -19.45 20.36 19.62
CA HIS A 5 -20.81 19.77 19.68
C HIS A 5 -21.57 19.72 18.33
N PHE A 6 -21.06 20.38 17.29
CA PHE A 6 -21.61 20.38 15.94
C PHE A 6 -21.01 19.30 15.03
N LEU A 7 -19.96 18.62 15.48
CA LEU A 7 -19.21 17.65 14.69
C LEU A 7 -19.67 16.26 15.11
N ASP A 8 -20.57 15.69 14.31
CA ASP A 8 -20.90 14.28 14.37
C ASP A 8 -19.99 13.55 13.38
N ALA A 9 -18.98 12.85 13.90
CA ALA A 9 -17.95 12.20 13.10
C ALA A 9 -18.20 10.69 13.11
N CYS A 10 -18.37 10.07 11.95
CA CYS A 10 -18.53 8.61 11.87
C CYS A 10 -17.20 7.86 12.05
N ALA A 11 -16.08 8.49 11.67
CA ALA A 11 -14.76 7.89 11.80
C ALA A 11 -13.64 8.94 11.94
N VAL A 12 -12.54 8.52 12.55
CA VAL A 12 -11.28 9.26 12.63
C VAL A 12 -10.16 8.36 12.11
N VAL A 13 -9.45 8.87 11.10
CA VAL A 13 -8.35 8.14 10.44
C VAL A 13 -7.04 8.86 10.69
N THR A 14 -6.07 8.17 11.28
CA THR A 14 -4.71 8.71 11.48
C THR A 14 -3.67 7.69 11.05
N ASP A 15 -2.38 8.07 11.04
CA ASP A 15 -1.33 7.06 10.88
C ASP A 15 -1.38 6.01 12.02
N ASN A 16 -0.80 4.85 11.77
CA ASN A 16 -0.89 3.69 12.65
C ASN A 16 0.20 3.67 13.74
N THR A 17 0.77 4.84 14.10
CA THR A 17 1.78 4.92 15.17
C THR A 17 1.19 4.46 16.51
N SER A 18 2.05 3.96 17.41
CA SER A 18 1.62 3.50 18.73
C SER A 18 0.93 4.58 19.56
N VAL A 19 1.35 5.85 19.39
CA VAL A 19 0.74 7.01 20.06
C VAL A 19 -0.71 7.19 19.61
N ASN A 20 -0.96 7.13 18.29
CA ASN A 20 -2.31 7.23 17.76
C ASN A 20 -3.18 6.04 18.17
N LYS A 21 -2.65 4.82 18.14
CA LYS A 21 -3.36 3.63 18.65
C LYS A 21 -3.78 3.79 20.11
N GLY A 22 -2.88 4.28 20.97
CA GLY A 22 -3.21 4.56 22.37
C GLY A 22 -4.22 5.71 22.55
N ALA A 23 -4.26 6.68 21.64
CA ALA A 23 -5.29 7.71 21.62
C ALA A 23 -6.65 7.14 21.18
N TRP A 24 -6.68 6.27 20.18
CA TRP A 24 -7.90 5.59 19.72
C TRP A 24 -8.55 4.80 20.85
N GLU A 25 -7.79 4.00 21.61
CA GLU A 25 -8.31 3.24 22.75
C GLU A 25 -8.94 4.12 23.84
N GLN A 26 -8.39 5.32 24.05
CA GLN A 26 -8.95 6.30 24.98
C GLN A 26 -10.23 6.92 24.43
N LEU A 27 -10.18 7.39 23.18
CA LEU A 27 -11.30 8.06 22.54
C LEU A 27 -12.47 7.12 22.24
N GLN A 28 -12.22 5.84 21.96
CA GLN A 28 -13.26 4.85 21.74
C GLN A 28 -14.17 4.69 22.97
N ARG A 29 -13.64 4.89 24.18
CA ARG A 29 -14.44 4.86 25.42
C ARG A 29 -15.38 6.06 25.54
N ASP A 30 -14.89 7.23 25.14
CA ASP A 30 -15.65 8.48 25.19
C ASP A 30 -16.62 8.62 24.01
N PHE A 31 -16.30 7.97 22.89
CA PHE A 31 -17.02 8.04 21.62
C PHE A 31 -17.25 6.63 21.03
N PRO A 32 -18.08 5.79 21.67
CA PRO A 32 -18.23 4.38 21.31
C PRO A 32 -18.82 4.12 19.92
N ARG A 33 -19.48 5.13 19.32
CA ARG A 33 -20.09 5.05 17.98
C ARG A 33 -19.23 5.69 16.88
N VAL A 34 -18.01 6.11 17.21
CA VAL A 34 -17.05 6.64 16.25
C VAL A 34 -16.00 5.56 15.98
N PHE A 35 -15.72 5.29 14.70
CA PHE A 35 -14.65 4.38 14.35
C PHE A 35 -13.29 5.07 14.40
N PHE A 36 -12.33 4.50 15.13
CA PHE A 36 -10.94 4.96 15.09
C PHE A 36 -10.08 3.92 14.40
N HIS A 37 -9.43 4.28 13.29
CA HIS A 37 -8.62 3.33 12.54
C HIS A 37 -7.42 3.95 11.84
N GLY A 38 -6.55 3.08 11.35
CA GLY A 38 -5.31 3.46 10.70
C GLY A 38 -5.46 3.87 9.24
N CYS A 39 -4.46 4.58 8.76
CA CYS A 39 -4.34 5.02 7.38
C CYS A 39 -3.83 3.88 6.48
N ALA A 40 -4.65 3.47 5.51
CA ALA A 40 -4.28 2.44 4.55
C ALA A 40 -3.04 2.82 3.71
N ALA A 41 -2.91 4.08 3.27
CA ALA A 41 -1.73 4.53 2.53
C ALA A 41 -0.44 4.37 3.35
N HIS A 42 -0.48 4.68 4.65
CA HIS A 42 0.64 4.47 5.55
C HIS A 42 1.00 2.98 5.67
N VAL A 43 0.00 2.10 5.77
CA VAL A 43 0.22 0.66 5.85
C VAL A 43 0.79 0.08 4.57
N VAL A 44 0.34 0.52 3.39
CA VAL A 44 0.95 0.12 2.12
C VAL A 44 2.42 0.56 2.07
N HIS A 45 2.73 1.78 2.54
CA HIS A 45 4.12 2.23 2.65
C HIS A 45 4.97 1.32 3.56
N LEU A 46 4.46 0.96 4.74
CA LEU A 46 5.14 0.02 5.64
C LEU A 46 5.30 -1.36 5.02
N MET A 47 4.30 -1.84 4.29
CA MET A 47 4.32 -3.10 3.56
C MET A 47 5.44 -3.13 2.51
N VAL A 48 5.54 -2.07 1.68
CA VAL A 48 6.63 -1.92 0.70
C VAL A 48 8.00 -1.97 1.39
N LYS A 49 8.16 -1.24 2.49
CA LYS A 49 9.42 -1.22 3.25
C LYS A 49 9.82 -2.61 3.76
N GLU A 50 8.87 -3.34 4.34
CA GLU A 50 9.12 -4.68 4.87
C GLU A 50 9.40 -5.71 3.76
N ILE A 51 8.66 -5.65 2.64
CA ILE A 51 8.89 -6.52 1.48
C ILE A 51 10.31 -6.30 0.93
N CYS A 52 10.72 -5.05 0.73
CA CYS A 52 12.07 -4.72 0.27
C CYS A 52 13.15 -5.21 1.24
N SER A 53 12.88 -5.23 2.55
CA SER A 53 13.84 -5.76 3.54
C SER A 53 13.83 -7.28 3.68
N SER A 54 12.70 -7.94 3.37
CA SER A 54 12.54 -9.39 3.56
C SER A 54 12.93 -10.21 2.33
N ILE A 55 12.87 -9.60 1.14
CA ILE A 55 13.29 -10.22 -0.12
C ILE A 55 14.70 -9.71 -0.44
N SER A 56 15.71 -10.56 -0.21
CA SER A 56 17.13 -10.16 -0.24
C SER A 56 17.54 -9.46 -1.54
N TRP A 57 17.26 -10.05 -2.70
CA TRP A 57 17.63 -9.46 -3.99
C TRP A 57 16.95 -8.10 -4.24
N LEU A 58 15.76 -7.88 -3.67
CA LEU A 58 15.04 -6.61 -3.80
C LEU A 58 15.67 -5.54 -2.90
N GLY A 59 16.12 -5.93 -1.71
CA GLY A 59 16.93 -5.10 -0.82
C GLY A 59 18.26 -4.71 -1.46
N ASP A 60 18.96 -5.68 -2.05
CA ASP A 60 20.22 -5.47 -2.77
C ASP A 60 20.00 -4.55 -3.98
N LEU A 61 18.95 -4.79 -4.78
CA LEU A 61 18.57 -3.94 -5.90
C LEU A 61 18.31 -2.48 -5.46
N ALA A 62 17.66 -2.26 -4.32
CA ALA A 62 17.42 -0.92 -3.79
C ALA A 62 18.73 -0.21 -3.40
N VAL A 63 19.69 -0.94 -2.84
CA VAL A 63 21.03 -0.42 -2.52
C VAL A 63 21.79 -0.07 -3.80
N ASP A 64 21.80 -0.99 -4.77
CA ASP A 64 22.47 -0.84 -6.06
C ASP A 64 21.88 0.34 -6.87
N GLY A 65 20.56 0.39 -7.00
CA GLY A 65 19.86 1.49 -7.68
C GLY A 65 20.17 2.84 -7.03
N LYS A 66 20.20 2.92 -5.69
CA LYS A 66 20.59 4.15 -4.97
C LYS A 66 22.04 4.54 -5.25
N ALA A 67 22.95 3.57 -5.35
CA ALA A 67 24.35 3.82 -5.68
C ALA A 67 24.48 4.41 -7.09
N VAL A 68 23.76 3.84 -8.07
CA VAL A 68 23.66 4.35 -9.45
C VAL A 68 23.15 5.79 -9.42
N VAL A 69 21.93 6.03 -8.92
CA VAL A 69 21.30 7.37 -8.90
C VAL A 69 22.19 8.42 -8.23
N LYS A 70 22.88 8.08 -7.13
CA LYS A 70 23.76 9.02 -6.41
C LYS A 70 24.94 9.51 -7.25
N ILE A 71 25.47 8.71 -8.18
CA ILE A 71 26.54 9.15 -9.08
C ILE A 71 26.02 10.15 -10.10
N PHE A 72 24.86 9.89 -10.69
CA PHE A 72 24.28 10.74 -11.73
C PHE A 72 23.69 12.04 -11.17
N LYS A 73 22.96 11.98 -10.06
CA LYS A 73 22.30 13.14 -9.44
C LYS A 73 23.28 14.22 -8.98
N LYS A 74 24.52 13.85 -8.62
CA LYS A 74 25.55 14.79 -8.15
C LYS A 74 26.28 15.54 -9.27
N ARG A 75 26.04 15.23 -10.55
CA ARG A 75 26.74 15.87 -11.67
C ARG A 75 25.70 16.36 -12.69
N HIS A 76 25.51 17.67 -12.81
CA HIS A 76 24.46 18.26 -13.66
C HIS A 76 24.44 17.71 -15.10
N GLN A 77 25.61 17.54 -15.72
CA GLN A 77 25.74 16.94 -17.07
C GLN A 77 25.23 15.49 -17.10
N LEU A 78 25.66 14.65 -16.16
CA LEU A 78 25.23 13.25 -16.08
C LEU A 78 23.78 13.11 -15.63
N ASN A 79 23.25 14.06 -14.86
CA ASN A 79 21.84 14.07 -14.49
C ASN A 79 20.97 14.34 -15.72
N HIS A 80 21.37 15.28 -16.58
CA HIS A 80 20.70 15.50 -17.85
C HIS A 80 20.76 14.26 -18.75
N GLU A 81 21.94 13.63 -18.87
CA GLU A 81 22.08 12.37 -19.60
C GLU A 81 21.22 11.25 -19.01
N LEU A 82 21.20 11.07 -17.68
CA LEU A 82 20.38 10.06 -17.01
C LEU A 82 18.87 10.32 -17.22
N GLN A 83 18.42 11.57 -17.15
CA GLN A 83 17.02 11.91 -17.42
C GLN A 83 16.64 11.58 -18.86
N GLU A 84 17.51 11.88 -19.84
CA GLU A 84 17.32 11.45 -21.23
C GLU A 84 17.33 9.92 -21.39
N VAL A 85 18.20 9.19 -20.67
CA VAL A 85 18.24 7.72 -20.66
C VAL A 85 16.95 7.13 -20.10
N LEU A 86 16.49 7.62 -18.95
CA LEU A 86 15.26 7.17 -18.29
C LEU A 86 14.03 7.48 -19.14
N ARG A 87 14.05 8.56 -19.92
CA ARG A 87 12.96 8.93 -20.84
C ARG A 87 12.92 8.07 -22.12
N ARG A 88 14.02 7.38 -22.46
CA ARG A 88 14.16 6.64 -23.73
C ARG A 88 14.13 5.12 -23.61
N ASN A 89 14.00 4.55 -22.40
CA ASN A 89 13.88 3.11 -22.12
C ASN A 89 14.83 2.20 -22.96
N GLU A 90 15.99 1.89 -22.38
CA GLU A 90 17.02 0.89 -22.77
C GLU A 90 18.33 1.32 -23.48
N LEU A 91 19.35 0.49 -23.23
CA LEU A 91 20.77 0.43 -23.65
C LEU A 91 21.72 1.57 -23.26
N PHE A 92 21.20 2.78 -22.99
CA PHE A 92 22.08 3.93 -22.82
C PHE A 92 22.86 3.95 -21.48
N LEU A 93 22.33 3.32 -20.42
CA LEU A 93 23.04 3.24 -19.13
C LEU A 93 24.28 2.35 -19.22
N HIS A 94 24.17 1.18 -19.85
CA HIS A 94 25.32 0.30 -20.11
C HIS A 94 26.40 1.02 -20.91
N GLU A 95 26.00 1.76 -21.95
CA GLU A 95 26.93 2.53 -22.76
C GLU A 95 27.64 3.61 -21.92
N ILE A 96 26.89 4.42 -21.16
CA ILE A 96 27.46 5.49 -20.33
C ILE A 96 28.50 4.93 -19.34
N VAL A 97 28.15 3.87 -18.60
CA VAL A 97 29.05 3.35 -17.56
C VAL A 97 30.28 2.66 -18.15
N SER A 98 30.19 2.15 -19.38
CA SER A 98 31.31 1.52 -20.10
C SER A 98 32.22 2.51 -20.83
N ARG A 99 31.85 3.79 -20.98
CA ARG A 99 32.72 4.79 -21.61
C ARG A 99 34.02 4.98 -20.82
N ARG A 100 35.16 4.98 -21.51
CA ARG A 100 36.47 5.26 -20.88
C ARG A 100 36.47 6.60 -20.14
N ALA A 101 35.83 7.63 -20.71
CA ALA A 101 35.70 8.94 -20.09
C ALA A 101 34.95 8.88 -18.75
N PHE A 102 33.94 8.01 -18.64
CA PHE A 102 33.26 7.76 -17.38
C PHE A 102 34.25 7.16 -16.36
N LEU A 103 34.89 6.04 -16.68
CA LEU A 103 35.77 5.32 -15.75
C LEU A 103 37.06 6.09 -15.35
N ALA A 104 37.62 6.88 -16.27
CA ALA A 104 38.93 7.51 -16.08
C ALA A 104 38.89 8.90 -15.41
N GLN A 105 37.71 9.53 -15.30
CA GLN A 105 37.60 10.90 -14.79
C GLN A 105 37.36 10.95 -13.27
N GLY A 106 38.16 11.76 -12.55
CA GLY A 106 37.96 12.07 -11.13
C GLY A 106 39.14 11.66 -10.23
N THR A 107 38.95 11.78 -8.91
CA THR A 107 39.91 11.29 -7.89
C THR A 107 39.96 9.76 -7.83
N LYS A 108 40.94 9.19 -7.12
CA LYS A 108 41.08 7.74 -6.93
C LYS A 108 39.80 7.11 -6.34
N GLU A 109 39.21 7.76 -5.34
CA GLU A 109 37.97 7.33 -4.67
C GLU A 109 36.77 7.43 -5.62
N GLN A 110 36.71 8.46 -6.46
CA GLN A 110 35.66 8.61 -7.46
C GLN A 110 35.74 7.53 -8.54
N LYS A 111 36.95 7.21 -9.01
CA LYS A 111 37.19 6.12 -9.97
C LYS A 111 36.78 4.76 -9.40
N ALA A 112 37.10 4.49 -8.13
CA ALA A 112 36.69 3.27 -7.45
C ALA A 112 35.15 3.14 -7.40
N LYS A 113 34.44 4.20 -7.01
CA LYS A 113 32.96 4.21 -6.99
C LYS A 113 32.35 4.00 -8.38
N LYS A 114 32.94 4.60 -9.42
CA LYS A 114 32.47 4.40 -10.81
C LYS A 114 32.69 2.98 -11.32
N ARG A 115 33.78 2.32 -10.90
CA ARG A 115 33.98 0.89 -11.20
C ARG A 115 32.91 0.03 -10.56
N VAL A 116 32.59 0.26 -9.29
CA VAL A 116 31.48 -0.44 -8.63
C VAL A 116 30.17 -0.28 -9.41
N ILE A 117 29.83 0.93 -9.86
CA ILE A 117 28.62 1.15 -10.67
C ILE A 117 28.67 0.45 -12.02
N HIS A 118 29.83 0.47 -12.69
CA HIS A 118 30.02 -0.28 -13.93
C HIS A 118 29.77 -1.78 -13.73
N ASP A 119 30.30 -2.34 -12.64
CA ASP A 119 30.20 -3.77 -12.35
C ASP A 119 28.77 -4.15 -11.97
N ILE A 120 28.06 -3.32 -11.20
CA ILE A 120 26.63 -3.48 -10.88
C ILE A 120 25.79 -3.49 -12.16
N VAL A 121 25.89 -2.42 -12.97
CA VAL A 121 25.05 -2.24 -14.16
C VAL A 121 25.31 -3.35 -15.18
N ARG A 122 26.56 -3.83 -15.29
CA ARG A 122 26.93 -4.92 -16.19
C ARG A 122 26.70 -6.32 -15.63
N SER A 123 26.30 -6.45 -14.37
CA SER A 123 25.98 -7.76 -13.81
C SER A 123 24.80 -8.37 -14.57
N GLY A 124 24.85 -9.69 -14.79
CA GLY A 124 23.78 -10.40 -15.52
C GLY A 124 22.44 -10.40 -14.76
N SER A 125 22.43 -10.02 -13.49
CA SER A 125 21.25 -10.01 -12.62
C SER A 125 20.61 -8.63 -12.46
N PHE A 126 21.32 -7.53 -12.72
CA PHE A 126 20.81 -6.18 -12.40
C PHE A 126 19.54 -5.82 -13.17
N VAL A 127 19.56 -5.93 -14.51
CA VAL A 127 18.39 -5.60 -15.34
C VAL A 127 17.22 -6.56 -15.10
N PRO A 128 17.40 -7.90 -15.06
CA PRO A 128 16.31 -8.81 -14.73
C PRO A 128 15.69 -8.56 -13.35
N ASN A 129 16.53 -8.24 -12.34
CA ASN A 129 16.02 -7.88 -11.02
C ASN A 129 15.30 -6.54 -11.04
N LEU A 130 15.76 -5.56 -11.84
CA LEU A 130 15.08 -4.28 -12.00
C LEU A 130 13.67 -4.45 -12.57
N GLU A 131 13.51 -5.23 -13.64
CA GLU A 131 12.20 -5.51 -14.27
C GLU A 131 11.27 -6.26 -13.32
N ARG A 132 11.80 -7.27 -12.63
CA ARG A 132 11.06 -8.05 -11.63
C ARG A 132 10.65 -7.19 -10.44
N GLY A 133 11.55 -6.34 -9.96
CA GLY A 133 11.32 -5.39 -8.88
C GLY A 133 10.29 -4.34 -9.27
N GLN A 134 10.36 -3.81 -10.49
CA GLN A 134 9.38 -2.88 -11.03
C GLN A 134 7.99 -3.52 -11.07
N THR A 135 7.86 -4.73 -11.60
CA THR A 135 6.58 -5.45 -11.67
C THR A 135 5.96 -5.62 -10.28
N LEU A 136 6.76 -6.01 -9.28
CA LEU A 136 6.30 -6.16 -7.90
C LEU A 136 5.90 -4.83 -7.26
N LEU A 137 6.74 -3.80 -7.40
CA LEU A 137 6.51 -2.50 -6.76
C LEU A 137 5.38 -1.72 -7.43
N GLU A 138 5.11 -1.92 -8.71
CA GLU A 138 3.97 -1.33 -9.42
C GLU A 138 2.64 -1.81 -8.84
N ILE A 139 2.53 -3.10 -8.50
CA ILE A 139 1.34 -3.67 -7.83
C ILE A 139 1.08 -2.92 -6.53
N LEU A 140 2.10 -2.74 -5.68
CA LEU A 140 1.95 -2.06 -4.39
C LEU A 140 1.69 -0.55 -4.57
N THR A 141 2.37 0.07 -5.52
CA THR A 141 2.24 1.50 -5.81
C THR A 141 0.84 1.85 -6.32
N LYS A 142 0.16 0.93 -7.04
CA LYS A 142 -1.26 1.08 -7.40
C LYS A 142 -2.12 1.35 -6.17
N PHE A 143 -1.90 0.61 -5.09
CA PHE A 143 -2.66 0.77 -3.85
C PHE A 143 -2.24 2.01 -3.05
N SER A 144 -0.93 2.33 -2.99
CA SER A 144 -0.48 3.61 -2.42
C SER A 144 -1.18 4.80 -3.07
N ARG A 145 -1.17 4.86 -4.41
CA ARG A 145 -1.80 5.94 -5.18
C ARG A 145 -3.32 5.96 -5.04
N ARG A 146 -3.94 4.81 -4.77
CA ARG A 146 -5.38 4.72 -4.53
C ARG A 146 -5.70 5.39 -3.20
N PHE A 147 -5.14 4.89 -2.10
CA PHE A 147 -5.43 5.39 -0.74
C PHE A 147 -4.89 6.78 -0.41
N GLU A 148 -4.01 7.35 -1.23
CA GLU A 148 -3.61 8.76 -1.14
C GLU A 148 -4.66 9.74 -1.71
N ARG A 149 -5.68 9.24 -2.43
CA ARG A 149 -6.77 10.07 -2.95
C ARG A 149 -7.83 10.30 -1.89
N ASN A 150 -8.45 11.48 -1.93
CA ASN A 150 -9.52 11.87 -1.00
C ASN A 150 -10.87 11.20 -1.32
N ASP A 151 -10.99 10.47 -2.42
CA ASP A 151 -12.24 9.87 -2.90
C ASP A 151 -12.27 8.34 -2.79
N THR A 152 -11.23 7.72 -2.25
CA THR A 152 -11.17 6.26 -2.11
C THR A 152 -12.06 5.79 -0.97
N PRO A 153 -13.04 4.90 -1.22
CA PRO A 153 -13.88 4.34 -0.18
C PRO A 153 -13.10 3.50 0.83
N THR A 154 -13.55 3.48 2.08
CA THR A 154 -12.97 2.63 3.13
C THR A 154 -13.11 1.13 2.80
N SER A 155 -14.12 0.74 2.02
CA SER A 155 -14.37 -0.63 1.57
C SER A 155 -13.22 -1.19 0.72
N ASP A 156 -12.56 -0.36 -0.11
CA ASP A 156 -11.41 -0.76 -0.92
C ASP A 156 -10.22 -1.29 -0.09
N VAL A 157 -10.15 -0.95 1.21
CA VAL A 157 -9.09 -1.42 2.09
C VAL A 157 -9.16 -2.93 2.25
N TYR A 158 -10.34 -3.50 2.51
CA TYR A 158 -10.49 -4.95 2.64
C TYR A 158 -10.22 -5.65 1.30
N GLU A 159 -10.77 -5.08 0.21
CA GLU A 159 -10.57 -5.61 -1.15
C GLU A 159 -9.09 -5.71 -1.53
N MET A 160 -8.27 -4.70 -1.17
CA MET A 160 -6.83 -4.74 -1.43
C MET A 160 -6.20 -6.02 -0.86
N PHE A 161 -6.56 -6.44 0.35
CA PHE A 161 -5.97 -7.63 0.97
C PHE A 161 -6.41 -8.94 0.34
N LEU A 162 -7.60 -8.95 -0.29
CA LEU A 162 -8.06 -10.07 -1.12
C LEU A 162 -7.38 -10.09 -2.50
N GLU A 163 -7.18 -8.92 -3.12
CA GLU A 163 -6.53 -8.78 -4.43
C GLU A 163 -5.01 -9.08 -4.38
N LEU A 164 -4.30 -8.60 -3.36
CA LEU A 164 -2.84 -8.63 -3.30
C LEU A 164 -2.22 -10.03 -3.51
N PRO A 165 -2.69 -11.11 -2.83
CA PRO A 165 -2.18 -12.46 -3.04
C PRO A 165 -2.33 -12.97 -4.48
N GLU A 166 -3.37 -12.55 -5.19
CA GLU A 166 -3.64 -12.95 -6.57
C GLU A 166 -2.73 -12.19 -7.55
N LEU A 167 -2.56 -10.88 -7.35
CA LEU A 167 -1.73 -10.02 -8.20
C LEU A 167 -0.26 -10.45 -8.22
N ILE A 168 0.26 -10.98 -7.11
CA ILE A 168 1.66 -11.41 -7.05
C ILE A 168 1.95 -12.75 -7.74
N LYS A 169 0.93 -13.52 -8.14
CA LYS A 169 1.13 -14.81 -8.84
C LYS A 169 1.94 -14.64 -10.13
N GLY A 170 1.80 -13.49 -10.81
CA GLY A 170 2.49 -13.16 -12.07
C GLY A 170 3.95 -12.65 -11.92
N VAL A 171 4.44 -12.39 -10.71
CA VAL A 171 5.74 -11.73 -10.47
C VAL A 171 6.94 -12.70 -10.57
N GLY A 172 6.70 -14.02 -10.58
CA GLY A 172 7.78 -15.01 -10.59
C GLY A 172 8.55 -15.09 -9.26
N LEU A 173 7.85 -14.92 -8.13
CA LEU A 173 8.43 -15.14 -6.80
C LEU A 173 8.68 -16.64 -6.53
N THR A 174 9.81 -16.95 -5.91
CA THR A 174 10.12 -18.28 -5.36
C THR A 174 9.14 -18.64 -4.24
N ALA A 175 9.09 -19.92 -3.85
CA ALA A 175 8.22 -20.36 -2.76
C ALA A 175 8.50 -19.63 -1.43
N ALA A 176 9.78 -19.42 -1.11
CA ALA A 176 10.20 -18.70 0.09
C ALA A 176 9.78 -17.23 0.06
N GLU A 177 9.99 -16.55 -1.06
CA GLU A 177 9.58 -15.14 -1.23
C GLU A 177 8.07 -14.97 -1.18
N LYS A 178 7.31 -15.90 -1.79
CA LYS A 178 5.84 -15.94 -1.70
C LYS A 178 5.37 -16.12 -0.25
N ALA A 179 6.04 -16.99 0.52
CA ALA A 179 5.73 -17.18 1.92
C ALA A 179 6.03 -15.91 2.74
N SER A 180 7.18 -15.26 2.51
CA SER A 180 7.51 -13.97 3.13
C SER A 180 6.48 -12.89 2.80
N PHE A 181 6.09 -12.76 1.53
CA PHE A 181 5.08 -11.80 1.10
C PHE A 181 3.73 -12.05 1.77
N LYS A 182 3.23 -13.29 1.74
CA LYS A 182 1.96 -13.67 2.38
C LYS A 182 1.96 -13.36 3.88
N ARG A 183 3.06 -13.65 4.56
CA ARG A 183 3.22 -13.32 5.98
C ARG A 183 3.12 -11.81 6.21
N ILE A 184 3.87 -11.01 5.43
CA ILE A 184 3.84 -9.54 5.56
C ILE A 184 2.45 -8.98 5.28
N VAL A 185 1.76 -9.46 4.25
CA VAL A 185 0.38 -9.04 3.94
C VAL A 185 -0.56 -9.36 5.09
N SER A 186 -0.49 -10.57 5.66
CA SER A 186 -1.29 -10.97 6.82
C SER A 186 -0.97 -10.12 8.06
N ASP A 187 0.31 -9.91 8.36
CA ASP A 187 0.75 -9.06 9.47
C ASP A 187 0.24 -7.61 9.30
N LYS A 188 0.24 -7.09 8.07
CA LYS A 188 -0.25 -5.74 7.74
C LYS A 188 -1.77 -5.64 7.74
N PHE A 189 -2.47 -6.71 7.37
CA PHE A 189 -3.92 -6.82 7.53
C PHE A 189 -4.27 -6.69 9.01
N ASN A 190 -3.71 -7.54 9.88
CA ASN A 190 -3.96 -7.51 11.32
C ASN A 190 -3.56 -6.17 11.96
N PHE A 191 -2.57 -5.49 11.40
CA PHE A 191 -2.12 -4.18 11.89
C PHE A 191 -3.04 -3.01 11.51
N LEU A 192 -3.75 -3.11 10.38
CA LEU A 192 -4.62 -2.08 9.81
C LEU A 192 -6.09 -2.33 10.11
N TYR A 193 -6.52 -3.58 10.00
CA TYR A 193 -7.91 -3.99 10.07
C TYR A 193 -8.53 -3.52 11.38
N GLY A 194 -9.79 -3.13 11.24
CA GLY A 194 -10.63 -2.60 12.29
C GLY A 194 -12.05 -2.58 11.74
N ASP A 195 -13.03 -2.56 12.64
CA ASP A 195 -14.43 -2.79 12.31
C ASP A 195 -14.96 -1.92 11.17
N ALA A 196 -14.51 -0.67 11.07
CA ALA A 196 -14.86 0.25 10.00
C ALA A 196 -14.61 -0.32 8.60
N HIS A 197 -13.49 -1.05 8.42
CA HIS A 197 -13.14 -1.64 7.13
C HIS A 197 -14.09 -2.78 6.76
N GLY A 198 -14.42 -3.64 7.72
CA GLY A 198 -15.37 -4.74 7.54
C GLY A 198 -16.78 -4.23 7.27
N VAL A 199 -17.26 -3.30 8.10
CA VAL A 199 -18.58 -2.66 7.93
C VAL A 199 -18.69 -1.97 6.58
N ALA A 200 -17.68 -1.19 6.19
CA ALA A 200 -17.66 -0.54 4.88
C ALA A 200 -17.72 -1.56 3.74
N TYR A 201 -16.95 -2.65 3.82
CA TYR A 201 -16.91 -3.67 2.78
C TYR A 201 -18.20 -4.50 2.67
N VAL A 202 -18.89 -4.77 3.79
CA VAL A 202 -20.20 -5.44 3.80
C VAL A 202 -21.31 -4.54 3.26
N LEU A 203 -21.28 -3.25 3.62
CA LEU A 203 -22.31 -2.29 3.20
C LEU A 203 -22.08 -1.67 1.82
N ASP A 204 -20.90 -1.86 1.22
CA ASP A 204 -20.61 -1.43 -0.13
C ASP A 204 -21.32 -2.34 -1.16
N PRO A 205 -22.21 -1.79 -2.01
CA PRO A 205 -22.94 -2.57 -3.02
C PRO A 205 -22.07 -3.28 -4.05
N HIS A 206 -20.84 -2.82 -4.26
CA HIS A 206 -19.90 -3.48 -5.18
C HIS A 206 -19.34 -4.77 -4.59
N PHE A 207 -19.24 -4.86 -3.27
CA PHE A 207 -18.53 -5.94 -2.58
C PHE A 207 -19.45 -6.86 -1.78
N LEU A 208 -20.38 -6.32 -0.98
CA LEU A 208 -21.36 -7.10 -0.20
C LEU A 208 -20.71 -8.22 0.65
N GLY A 209 -19.51 -7.96 1.18
CA GLY A 209 -18.76 -8.94 1.96
C GLY A 209 -18.32 -10.19 1.18
N LYS A 210 -18.16 -10.08 -0.15
CA LYS A 210 -17.72 -11.20 -1.00
C LYS A 210 -16.31 -11.66 -0.61
N GLU A 211 -16.06 -12.97 -0.65
CA GLU A 211 -14.78 -13.60 -0.25
C GLU A 211 -14.30 -13.31 1.19
N MET A 212 -15.09 -12.62 2.02
CA MET A 212 -14.83 -12.55 3.46
C MET A 212 -14.97 -13.95 4.06
N ASP A 213 -14.06 -14.30 4.97
CA ASP A 213 -14.20 -15.52 5.74
C ASP A 213 -15.41 -15.44 6.67
N THR A 214 -15.97 -16.61 6.98
CA THR A 214 -17.21 -16.72 7.74
C THR A 214 -17.11 -16.08 9.12
N GLU A 215 -15.97 -16.21 9.80
CA GLU A 215 -15.79 -15.69 11.16
C GLU A 215 -15.81 -14.15 11.15
N THR A 216 -14.99 -13.54 10.30
CA THR A 216 -14.95 -12.08 10.13
C THR A 216 -16.32 -11.54 9.69
N ARG A 217 -16.99 -12.23 8.76
CA ARG A 217 -18.31 -11.83 8.26
C ARG A 217 -19.37 -11.82 9.34
N VAL A 218 -19.48 -12.91 10.10
CA VAL A 218 -20.44 -13.00 11.21
C VAL A 218 -20.13 -11.93 12.26
N GLY A 219 -18.85 -11.67 12.55
CA GLY A 219 -18.45 -10.59 13.46
C GLY A 219 -18.94 -9.21 13.01
N VAL A 220 -18.74 -8.87 11.73
CA VAL A 220 -19.18 -7.60 11.15
C VAL A 220 -20.70 -7.49 11.11
N GLU A 221 -21.40 -8.54 10.67
CA GLU A 221 -22.87 -8.56 10.62
C GLU A 221 -23.46 -8.40 12.02
N ASN A 222 -22.90 -9.07 13.02
CA ASN A 222 -23.31 -8.90 14.42
C ASN A 222 -23.06 -7.47 14.92
N LEU A 223 -21.93 -6.85 14.56
CA LEU A 223 -21.66 -5.46 14.93
C LEU A 223 -22.70 -4.51 14.32
N ILE A 224 -23.03 -4.69 13.04
CA ILE A 224 -24.03 -3.87 12.34
C ILE A 224 -25.41 -4.04 13.00
N CYS A 225 -25.85 -5.28 13.24
CA CYS A 225 -27.15 -5.55 13.86
C CYS A 225 -27.26 -4.93 15.26
N ASN A 226 -26.17 -4.95 16.03
CA ASN A 226 -26.14 -4.44 17.39
C ASN A 226 -25.67 -2.97 17.48
N TRP A 227 -25.63 -2.22 16.37
CA TRP A 227 -25.11 -0.84 16.35
C TRP A 227 -25.85 0.09 17.33
N HIS A 228 -27.15 -0.09 17.48
CA HIS A 228 -27.97 0.67 18.44
C HIS A 228 -28.04 0.06 19.84
N GLY A 229 -27.43 -1.10 20.06
CA GLY A 229 -27.57 -1.92 21.26
C GLY A 229 -28.38 -3.20 20.98
N SER A 230 -28.22 -4.22 21.84
CA SER A 230 -28.86 -5.53 21.68
C SER A 230 -30.39 -5.48 21.64
N ASP A 231 -30.96 -4.49 22.33
CA ASP A 231 -32.42 -4.35 22.47
C ASP A 231 -33.04 -3.55 21.30
N SER A 232 -32.21 -3.07 20.36
CA SER A 232 -32.58 -2.19 19.25
C SER A 232 -32.19 -2.77 17.88
N ALA A 233 -32.11 -4.11 17.77
CA ALA A 233 -31.74 -4.78 16.51
C ALA A 233 -32.72 -4.49 15.36
N ASP A 234 -34.00 -4.27 15.69
CA ASP A 234 -35.04 -3.89 14.72
C ASP A 234 -34.79 -2.49 14.12
N ASP A 235 -34.22 -1.57 14.90
CA ASP A 235 -33.87 -0.22 14.44
C ASP A 235 -32.74 -0.27 13.41
N SER A 236 -31.66 -1.02 13.70
CA SER A 236 -30.56 -1.27 12.75
C SER A 236 -31.08 -1.88 11.45
N SER A 237 -32.02 -2.83 11.54
CA SER A 237 -32.61 -3.50 10.39
C SER A 237 -33.45 -2.54 9.53
N ALA A 238 -34.24 -1.68 10.17
CA ALA A 238 -35.04 -0.65 9.48
C ALA A 238 -34.16 0.37 8.75
N GLU A 239 -33.05 0.79 9.36
CA GLU A 239 -32.08 1.69 8.73
C GLU A 239 -31.40 1.04 7.52
N LEU A 240 -30.96 -0.21 7.64
CA LEU A 240 -30.37 -0.97 6.53
C LEU A 240 -31.33 -1.11 5.36
N LEU A 241 -32.59 -1.47 5.62
CA LEU A 241 -33.62 -1.57 4.58
C LEU A 241 -33.81 -0.23 3.87
N SER A 242 -33.81 0.87 4.61
CA SER A 242 -33.92 2.22 4.06
C SER A 242 -32.70 2.57 3.19
N TYR A 243 -31.49 2.26 3.65
CA TYR A 243 -30.25 2.43 2.90
C TYR A 243 -30.25 1.64 1.58
N PHE A 244 -30.59 0.34 1.62
CA PHE A 244 -30.66 -0.49 0.43
C PHE A 244 -31.75 -0.04 -0.55
N ALA A 245 -32.89 0.45 -0.05
CA ALA A 245 -33.93 1.02 -0.90
C ALA A 245 -33.43 2.26 -1.68
N VAL A 246 -32.66 3.14 -1.02
CA VAL A 246 -32.02 4.31 -1.67
C VAL A 246 -31.03 3.86 -2.74
N LEU A 247 -30.16 2.89 -2.42
CA LEU A 247 -29.19 2.36 -3.37
C LEU A 247 -29.83 1.75 -4.62
N ILE A 248 -30.86 0.92 -4.44
CA ILE A 248 -31.62 0.35 -5.56
C ILE A 248 -32.24 1.47 -6.41
N GLY A 249 -32.75 2.52 -5.76
CA GLY A 249 -33.27 3.70 -6.45
C GLY A 249 -32.21 4.44 -7.27
N LEU A 250 -30.99 4.59 -6.75
CA LEU A 250 -29.87 5.22 -7.45
C LEU A 250 -29.37 4.38 -8.62
N LEU A 251 -29.27 3.06 -8.46
CA LEU A 251 -28.88 2.14 -9.52
C LEU A 251 -29.87 2.14 -10.69
N LYS A 252 -31.18 2.17 -10.39
CA LYS A 252 -32.25 2.27 -11.42
C LYS A 252 -32.24 3.59 -12.18
N ARG A 253 -31.66 4.68 -11.64
CA ARG A 253 -31.57 5.99 -12.31
C ARG A 253 -30.32 6.15 -13.20
N ARG A 254 -29.38 5.21 -13.14
CA ARG A 254 -28.15 5.22 -13.95
C ARG A 254 -28.25 4.35 -15.21
N VAL A 255 -29.39 3.68 -15.42
CA VAL A 255 -29.74 2.92 -16.64
C VAL A 255 -30.77 3.73 -17.42
#